data_AF-A0A7C5KXV0-F1
#
_entry.id   AF-A0A7C5KXV0-F1
#
_cell.length_a   1.000
_cell.length_b   1.000
_cell.length_c   1.000
_cell.angle_alpha   90.00
_cell.angle_beta   90.00
_cell.angle_gamma   90.00
#
_symmetry.space_group_name_H-M   'P 1'
#
loop_
_entity.id
_entity.type
_entity.pdbx_description
1 polymer ?
#
loop_
_entity_poly.entity_id
_entity_poly.type
_entity_poly.pdbx_seq_one_letter_code
_entity_poly.pdbx_strand_id
1 'polypeptide(L)'
;MNNFKSKMVCSIVQDHPGHIIDFGGGAQTFDEPRQVESVSKIFKPIPNIFLLLPSPDLATNIKALPGLKENFPINAYLIMHPTNELFAKKTIYTEGKSPEETMHDIISQIEKV
;
A
#
# COMPACT_ATOMS: atom_id res chain seq x y z
N MET A 1 12.63 -15.24 14.94
CA MET A 1 11.89 -14.14 14.28
C MET A 1 11.75 -14.46 12.81
N ASN A 2 10.52 -14.51 12.28
CA ASN A 2 10.25 -14.89 10.89
C ASN A 2 10.43 -13.67 9.96
N ASN A 3 11.40 -13.72 9.05
CA ASN A 3 11.65 -12.66 8.05
C ASN A 3 11.08 -13.00 6.67
N PHE A 4 10.26 -14.05 6.55
CA PHE A 4 9.77 -14.54 5.27
C PHE A 4 9.02 -13.46 4.48
N LYS A 5 8.11 -12.71 5.13
CA LYS A 5 7.30 -11.68 4.47
C LYS A 5 8.13 -10.55 3.87
N SER A 6 9.06 -9.97 4.64
CA SER A 6 9.92 -8.89 4.13
C SER A 6 10.88 -9.39 3.05
N LYS A 7 11.40 -10.62 3.17
CA LYS A 7 12.21 -11.24 2.11
C LYS A 7 11.43 -11.39 0.81
N MET A 8 10.18 -11.87 0.87
CA MET A 8 9.31 -11.99 -0.30
C MET A 8 9.06 -10.64 -0.97
N VAL A 9 8.72 -9.60 -0.19
CA VAL A 9 8.51 -8.25 -0.74
C VAL A 9 9.79 -7.70 -1.38
N CYS A 10 10.94 -7.83 -0.71
CA CYS A 10 12.22 -7.40 -1.27
C CYS A 10 12.52 -8.12 -2.59
N SER A 11 12.39 -9.44 -2.64
CA SER A 11 12.64 -10.23 -3.85
C SER A 11 11.70 -9.84 -4.98
N ILE A 12 10.39 -9.75 -4.74
CA ILE A 12 9.41 -9.37 -5.79
C ILE A 12 9.79 -8.02 -6.41
N VAL A 13 10.15 -7.04 -5.59
CA VAL A 13 10.49 -5.69 -6.06
C VAL A 13 11.84 -5.66 -6.79
N GLN A 14 12.83 -6.41 -6.32
CA GLN A 14 14.15 -6.47 -6.96
C GLN A 14 14.13 -7.24 -8.29
N ASP A 15 13.33 -8.32 -8.36
CA ASP A 15 13.29 -9.21 -9.51
C ASP A 15 12.42 -8.66 -10.66
N HIS A 16 11.59 -7.65 -10.39
CA HIS A 16 10.65 -7.06 -11.37
C HIS A 16 10.81 -5.55 -11.53
N PRO A 17 12.00 -5.04 -11.93
CA PRO A 17 12.18 -3.62 -12.18
C PRO A 17 11.27 -3.14 -13.31
N GLY A 18 10.70 -1.94 -13.16
CA GLY A 18 9.84 -1.32 -14.17
C GLY A 18 8.43 -1.92 -14.31
N HIS A 19 8.04 -2.85 -13.43
CA HIS A 19 6.71 -3.45 -13.42
C HIS A 19 5.77 -2.78 -12.41
N ILE A 20 4.47 -2.92 -12.64
CA ILE A 20 3.43 -2.56 -11.67
C ILE A 20 3.26 -3.73 -10.71
N ILE A 21 3.40 -3.47 -9.41
CA ILE A 21 3.24 -4.48 -8.35
C ILE A 21 2.07 -4.05 -7.47
N ASP A 22 1.04 -4.90 -7.38
CA ASP A 22 -0.06 -4.74 -6.44
C ASP A 22 0.24 -5.55 -5.17
N PHE A 23 0.34 -4.87 -4.02
CA PHE A 23 0.56 -5.48 -2.70
C PHE A 23 -0.75 -5.89 -2.02
N GLY A 24 -1.91 -5.63 -2.65
CA GLY A 24 -3.22 -5.83 -2.05
C GLY A 24 -3.39 -5.05 -0.74
N GLY A 25 -4.29 -5.53 0.12
CA GLY A 25 -4.66 -4.84 1.36
C GLY A 25 -3.71 -5.02 2.55
N GLY A 26 -2.56 -5.70 2.42
CA GLY A 26 -1.75 -6.00 3.61
C GLY A 26 -0.37 -6.63 3.41
N ALA A 27 0.11 -6.86 2.18
CA ALA A 27 1.45 -7.42 1.99
C ALA A 27 2.57 -6.46 2.45
N GLN A 28 2.27 -5.17 2.56
CA GLN A 28 3.14 -4.09 3.02
C GLN A 28 3.09 -3.83 4.54
N THR A 29 2.24 -4.55 5.29
CA THR A 29 2.07 -4.39 6.74
C THR A 29 3.14 -5.17 7.52
N PHE A 30 3.97 -4.49 8.32
CA PHE A 30 5.04 -5.11 9.10
C PHE A 30 5.12 -4.55 10.53
N ASP A 31 4.91 -5.41 11.53
CA ASP A 31 5.03 -5.02 12.95
C ASP A 31 6.48 -4.99 13.44
N GLU A 32 7.36 -5.79 12.82
CA GLU A 32 8.74 -5.95 13.27
C GLU A 32 9.66 -4.86 12.68
N PRO A 33 10.36 -4.06 13.49
CA PRO A 33 11.20 -2.96 13.01
C PRO A 33 12.25 -3.39 11.97
N ARG A 34 12.79 -4.60 12.10
CA ARG A 34 13.79 -5.14 11.15
C ARG A 34 13.19 -5.43 9.76
N GLN A 35 11.92 -5.83 9.71
CA GLN A 35 11.21 -6.02 8.45
C GLN A 35 10.96 -4.66 7.79
N VAL A 36 10.49 -3.69 8.57
CA VAL A 36 10.28 -2.30 8.12
C VAL A 36 11.57 -1.71 7.55
N GLU A 37 12.69 -1.87 8.27
CA GLU A 37 14.00 -1.37 7.82
C GLU A 37 14.44 -2.02 6.50
N SER A 38 14.24 -3.33 6.35
CA SER A 38 14.62 -4.07 5.15
C SER A 38 13.86 -3.59 3.92
N VAL A 39 12.53 -3.45 4.05
CA VAL A 39 11.67 -3.01 2.95
C VAL A 39 11.89 -1.53 2.63
N SER A 40 12.09 -0.69 3.66
CA SER A 40 12.40 0.74 3.47
C SER A 40 13.63 0.96 2.58
N LYS A 41 14.67 0.13 2.73
CA LYS A 41 15.89 0.21 1.90
C LYS A 41 15.60 -0.02 0.42
N ILE A 42 14.73 -0.98 0.10
CA ILE A 42 14.35 -1.31 -1.27
C ILE A 42 13.36 -0.29 -1.85
N PHE A 43 12.47 0.25 -1.03
CA PHE A 43 11.45 1.21 -1.46
C PHE A 43 12.00 2.63 -1.64
N LYS A 44 13.05 2.99 -0.88
CA LYS A 44 13.72 4.30 -0.95
C LYS A 44 13.99 4.79 -2.39
N PRO A 45 14.65 4.02 -3.27
CA PRO A 45 14.93 4.46 -4.64
C PRO A 45 13.71 4.45 -5.59
N ILE A 46 12.55 3.92 -5.20
CA ILE A 46 11.39 3.75 -6.10
C ILE A 46 10.50 5.00 -6.03
N PRO A 47 10.48 5.91 -7.01
CA PRO A 47 9.79 7.20 -6.88
C PRO A 47 8.26 7.08 -6.87
N ASN A 48 7.73 5.97 -7.39
CA ASN A 48 6.31 5.78 -7.63
C ASN A 48 5.77 4.66 -6.74
N ILE A 49 5.37 5.00 -5.51
CA ILE A 49 4.67 4.10 -4.59
C ILE A 49 3.36 4.78 -4.18
N PHE A 50 2.24 4.17 -4.56
CA PHE A 50 0.91 4.73 -4.40
C PHE A 50 0.12 3.97 -3.34
N LEU A 51 -0.45 4.71 -2.40
CA LEU A 51 -1.48 4.19 -1.50
C LEU A 51 -2.85 4.57 -2.07
N LEU A 52 -3.69 3.57 -2.32
CA LEU A 52 -5.07 3.79 -2.74
C LEU A 52 -5.99 3.67 -1.51
N LEU A 53 -6.75 4.73 -1.24
CA LEU A 53 -7.76 4.75 -0.19
C LEU A 53 -9.07 5.29 -0.76
N PRO A 54 -10.23 4.90 -0.25
CA PRO A 54 -11.49 5.55 -0.63
C PRO A 54 -11.45 7.06 -0.38
N SER A 55 -11.01 7.49 0.80
CA SER A 55 -11.15 8.85 1.33
C SER A 55 -9.96 9.24 2.21
N PRO A 56 -9.67 10.53 2.43
CA PRO A 56 -8.77 10.95 3.51
C PRO A 56 -9.34 10.65 4.90
N ASP A 57 -10.66 10.47 5.02
CA ASP A 57 -11.29 10.11 6.28
C ASP A 57 -11.15 8.60 6.56
N LEU A 58 -10.47 8.29 7.66
CA LEU A 58 -10.25 6.92 8.11
C LEU A 58 -11.57 6.18 8.37
N ALA A 59 -12.57 6.86 8.94
CA ALA A 59 -13.84 6.21 9.23
C ALA A 59 -14.58 5.81 7.94
N THR A 60 -14.54 6.65 6.91
CA THR A 60 -15.02 6.32 5.56
C THR A 60 -14.26 5.14 4.96
N ASN A 61 -12.93 5.11 5.06
CA ASN A 61 -12.13 3.98 4.56
C ASN A 61 -12.51 2.65 5.20
N ILE A 62 -12.69 2.63 6.53
CA ILE A 62 -13.10 1.44 7.27
C ILE A 62 -14.51 0.98 6.85
N LYS A 63 -15.43 1.93 6.61
CA LYS A 63 -16.81 1.62 6.17
C LYS A 63 -16.91 1.10 4.74
N ALA A 64 -16.00 1.51 3.86
CA ALA A 64 -16.08 1.24 2.44
C ALA A 64 -15.68 -0.18 2.02
N LEU A 65 -15.05 -0.97 2.89
CA LEU A 65 -14.60 -2.33 2.55
C LEU A 65 -15.77 -3.32 2.45
N PRO A 66 -16.10 -3.84 1.24
CA PRO A 66 -17.21 -4.76 1.06
C PRO A 66 -16.80 -6.18 1.48
N GLY A 67 -17.44 -6.68 2.54
CA GLY A 67 -17.26 -8.05 3.02
C GLY A 67 -16.69 -8.09 4.43
N LEU A 68 -17.57 -8.42 5.40
CA LEU A 68 -17.38 -9.36 6.50
C LEU A 68 -18.35 -8.97 7.62
N LYS A 69 -19.46 -9.70 7.70
CA LYS A 69 -20.48 -9.59 8.74
C LYS A 69 -19.98 -10.00 10.15
N GLU A 70 -18.68 -10.27 10.34
CA GLU A 70 -18.12 -10.69 11.63
C GLU A 70 -16.69 -10.14 11.84
N ASN A 71 -16.48 -9.54 13.03
CA ASN A 71 -15.23 -9.13 13.68
C ASN A 71 -14.22 -8.24 12.91
N PHE A 72 -14.39 -6.93 13.16
CA PHE A 72 -13.72 -5.72 12.66
C PHE A 72 -12.22 -5.42 12.95
N PRO A 73 -11.42 -6.16 13.74
CA PRO A 73 -10.06 -5.69 14.08
C PRO A 73 -9.08 -5.64 12.90
N ILE A 74 -9.15 -6.60 11.96
CA ILE A 74 -8.11 -6.75 10.94
C ILE A 74 -8.14 -5.66 9.88
N ASN A 75 -9.32 -5.25 9.41
CA ASN A 75 -9.45 -4.20 8.40
C ASN A 75 -8.99 -2.84 8.94
N ALA A 76 -9.40 -2.51 10.17
CA ALA A 76 -8.91 -1.32 10.84
C ALA A 76 -7.39 -1.38 11.04
N TYR A 77 -6.86 -2.51 11.50
CA TYR A 77 -5.42 -2.73 11.62
C TYR A 77 -4.69 -2.51 10.28
N LEU A 78 -5.19 -3.08 9.19
CA LEU A 78 -4.57 -2.97 7.87
C LEU A 78 -4.61 -1.55 7.31
N ILE A 79 -5.74 -0.83 7.45
CA ILE A 79 -5.87 0.55 6.99
C ILE A 79 -4.99 1.49 7.83
N MET A 80 -5.04 1.35 9.16
CA MET A 80 -4.32 2.21 10.10
C MET A 80 -2.84 1.84 10.25
N HIS A 81 -2.37 0.81 9.57
CA HIS A 81 -1.02 0.33 9.79
C HIS A 81 0.01 1.41 9.38
N PRO A 82 0.95 1.78 10.26
CA PRO A 82 1.87 2.90 10.02
C PRO A 82 2.76 2.70 8.79
N THR A 83 2.96 1.47 8.34
CA THR A 83 3.74 1.21 7.12
C THR A 83 3.07 1.69 5.84
N ASN A 84 1.75 1.90 5.82
CA ASN A 84 1.06 2.48 4.67
C ASN A 84 1.61 3.89 4.39
N GLU A 85 1.57 4.76 5.40
CA GLU A 85 2.08 6.14 5.28
C GLU A 85 3.61 6.18 5.17
N LEU A 86 4.31 5.28 5.86
CA LEU A 86 5.78 5.23 5.82
C LEU A 86 6.31 4.91 4.42
N PHE A 87 5.64 4.02 3.69
CA PHE A 87 6.13 3.50 2.41
C PHE A 87 5.55 4.23 1.21
N ALA A 88 4.31 4.69 1.30
CA ALA A 88 3.68 5.42 0.22
C ALA A 88 4.38 6.77 0.00
N LYS A 89 4.58 7.10 -1.28
CA LYS A 89 5.09 8.42 -1.68
C LYS A 89 3.95 9.34 -2.10
N LYS A 90 2.83 8.75 -2.52
CA LYS A 90 1.64 9.42 -3.04
C LYS A 90 0.40 8.66 -2.57
N THR A 91 -0.69 9.37 -2.33
CA THR A 91 -1.98 8.80 -1.97
C THR A 91 -3.03 9.23 -2.98
N ILE A 92 -3.82 8.28 -3.50
CA ILE A 92 -4.94 8.55 -4.41
C ILE A 92 -6.23 8.15 -3.71
N TYR A 93 -7.20 9.08 -3.70
CA TYR A 93 -8.52 8.83 -3.16
C TYR A 93 -9.48 8.35 -4.25
N THR A 94 -10.23 7.28 -4.01
CA THR A 94 -11.00 6.57 -5.04
C THR A 94 -12.53 6.69 -4.88
N GLU A 95 -13.02 7.22 -3.76
CA GLU A 95 -14.46 7.35 -3.51
C GLU A 95 -15.13 8.22 -4.59
N GLY A 96 -16.21 7.69 -5.17
CA GLY A 96 -16.95 8.36 -6.24
C GLY A 96 -16.28 8.36 -7.61
N LYS A 97 -15.08 7.78 -7.76
CA LYS A 97 -14.34 7.70 -9.03
C LYS A 97 -14.54 6.37 -9.73
N SER A 98 -14.56 6.40 -11.06
CA SER A 98 -14.39 5.20 -11.86
C SER A 98 -12.94 4.68 -11.79
N PRO A 99 -12.69 3.42 -12.16
CA PRO A 99 -11.33 2.91 -12.33
C PRO A 99 -10.49 3.75 -13.31
N GLU A 100 -11.09 4.22 -14.40
CA GLU A 100 -10.43 5.06 -15.41
C GLU A 100 -10.03 6.42 -14.84
N GLU A 101 -10.90 7.06 -14.07
CA GLU A 101 -10.59 8.32 -13.37
C GLU A 101 -9.46 8.12 -12.37
N THR A 102 -9.50 7.03 -11.60
CA THR A 102 -8.41 6.67 -10.66
C THR A 102 -7.10 6.42 -11.39
N MET A 103 -7.14 5.72 -12.53
CA MET A 103 -5.97 5.49 -13.38
C MET A 103 -5.38 6.81 -13.88
N HIS A 104 -6.22 7.74 -14.35
CA HIS A 104 -5.78 9.05 -14.81
C HIS A 104 -5.09 9.84 -13.68
N ASP A 105 -5.62 9.79 -12.46
CA ASP A 105 -4.98 10.41 -11.30
C ASP A 105 -3.61 9.81 -11.01
N ILE A 106 -3.48 8.48 -11.03
CA ILE A 106 -2.18 7.80 -10.86
C ILE A 106 -1.19 8.26 -11.92
N ILE A 107 -1.58 8.18 -13.21
CA ILE A 107 -0.72 8.56 -14.34
C ILE A 107 -0.27 10.02 -14.23
N SER A 108 -1.16 10.92 -13.80
CA SER A 108 -0.86 12.34 -13.66
C SER A 108 0.24 12.64 -12.62
N GLN A 109 0.47 11.72 -11.69
CA GLN A 109 1.46 11.86 -10.61
C GLN A 109 2.70 10.96 -10.78
N ILE A 110 2.80 10.17 -11.86
CA ILE A 110 3.98 9.34 -12.11
C ILE A 110 5.19 10.25 -12.38
N GLU A 111 6.25 10.08 -11.59
CA GLU A 111 7.55 10.67 -11.90
C GLU A 111 8.21 9.87 -13.01
N LYS A 112 8.73 10.59 -14.02
CA LYS A 112 9.52 9.99 -15.10
C LYS A 112 10.83 9.48 -14.50
N VAL A 113 11.04 8.18 -14.60
CA VAL A 113 12.27 7.48 -14.16
C VAL A 113 13.32 7.55 -15.26
#